data_AF-A0A561EC96-F1
#
_entry.id   AF-A0A561EC96-F1
#
_cell.length_a   1.000
_cell.length_b   1.000
_cell.length_c   1.000
_cell.angle_alpha   90.00
_cell.angle_beta   90.00
_cell.angle_gamma   90.00
#
_symmetry.space_group_name_H-M   'P 1'
#
loop_
_entity.id
_entity.type
_entity.pdbx_description
1 polymer ?
#
loop_
_entity_poly.entity_id
_entity_poly.type
_entity_poly.pdbx_seq_one_letter_code
_entity_poly.pdbx_strand_id
1 'polypeptide(L)'
;MALTPEDVVKKEFTKPKGFGRSGYDEIQVDDFLDEIVVELRRLNAENEDLTGKLDDCRRSKGVAGRGDADVTSPAANVPAAGSASSVPALTPVSLGKGASDTDETTAMPNPKAVEAARAELAESQRRLADATAELKSAQSELSTTKQELASAKAEQDKAQKALADAQQELQRVREELAEAQRQNADKAAAPSAPVEQASAAPAAAVASAAPSQESAAGVIALAQRLHDEHVREGETTRDRLITEAQQHHDTVISETNSQRDEMIRSAQTKSDELVSSAQQRHDELITEGEHKHEELVRTGTERSQQMVREAEERKNSILAELNSERDRVTSDIDQLRAFEGDYRTKLRGYIEGHLTQLDHTAVDGGSHKD
;
A
#
# COMPACT_ATOMS: atom_id res chain seq x y z
N MET A 1 2.54 29.89 3.11
CA MET A 1 3.20 29.30 4.29
C MET A 1 2.32 28.16 4.74
N ALA A 2 2.69 26.93 4.40
CA ALA A 2 1.90 25.75 4.74
C ALA A 2 2.22 25.32 6.19
N LEU A 3 1.20 24.81 6.90
CA LEU A 3 1.40 24.15 8.18
C LEU A 3 2.18 22.85 7.93
N THR A 4 3.25 22.59 8.68
CA THR A 4 3.89 21.28 8.69
C THR A 4 3.20 20.37 9.70
N PRO A 5 3.26 19.03 9.56
CA PRO A 5 2.76 18.11 10.59
C PRO A 5 3.37 18.37 11.97
N GLU A 6 4.63 18.81 11.99
CA GLU A 6 5.36 19.18 13.19
C GLU A 6 4.83 20.45 13.88
N ASP A 7 4.23 21.39 13.13
CA ASP A 7 3.59 22.59 13.69
C ASP A 7 2.24 22.28 14.35
N VAL A 8 1.56 21.22 13.90
CA VAL A 8 0.29 20.75 14.46
C VAL A 8 0.53 20.02 15.79
N VAL A 9 1.50 19.09 15.83
CA VAL A 9 1.89 18.38 17.06
C VAL A 9 2.40 19.33 18.15
N LYS A 10 3.06 20.44 17.78
CA LYS A 10 3.60 21.44 18.72
C LYS A 10 2.60 22.55 19.06
N LYS A 11 1.32 22.40 18.70
CA LYS A 11 0.33 23.47 18.82
C LYS A 11 -0.33 23.51 20.21
N GLU A 12 0.23 24.32 21.10
CA GLU A 12 -0.43 24.61 22.38
C GLU A 12 -1.61 25.59 22.22
N PHE A 13 -2.77 25.22 22.79
CA PHE A 13 -3.96 26.07 22.85
C PHE A 13 -4.12 26.71 24.23
N THR A 14 -4.34 28.02 24.28
CA THR A 14 -4.57 28.73 25.55
C THR A 14 -5.98 28.45 26.08
N LYS A 15 -6.09 27.85 27.27
CA LYS A 15 -7.38 27.60 27.94
C LYS A 15 -8.16 28.92 28.15
N PRO A 16 -9.49 28.95 27.89
CA PRO A 16 -10.26 30.19 27.92
C PRO A 16 -10.35 30.77 29.34
N LYS A 17 -9.79 31.97 29.54
CA LYS A 17 -9.86 32.70 30.82
C LYS A 17 -11.22 33.37 30.98
N GLY A 18 -12.21 32.63 31.48
CA GLY A 18 -13.52 33.16 31.84
C GLY A 18 -14.34 32.18 32.68
N PHE A 19 -14.87 32.65 33.82
CA PHE A 19 -15.72 31.85 34.71
C PHE A 19 -16.99 31.41 33.96
N GLY A 20 -17.16 30.11 33.72
CA GLY A 20 -18.32 29.56 33.02
C GLY A 20 -18.25 29.48 31.48
N ARG A 21 -17.10 29.76 30.85
CA ARG A 21 -16.90 29.44 29.43
C ARG A 21 -16.14 28.12 29.28
N SER A 22 -16.86 27.03 29.01
CA SER A 22 -16.23 25.77 28.60
C SER A 22 -15.49 25.97 27.28
N GLY A 23 -14.26 25.47 27.19
CA GLY A 23 -13.59 25.28 25.91
C GLY A 23 -14.12 24.06 25.18
N TYR A 24 -13.48 23.73 24.05
CA TYR A 24 -13.52 22.37 23.50
C TYR A 24 -12.90 21.38 24.50
N ASP A 25 -13.32 20.12 24.44
CA ASP A 25 -12.71 19.06 25.24
C ASP A 25 -11.29 18.80 24.74
N GLU A 26 -10.33 18.81 25.66
CA GLU A 26 -8.89 18.69 25.34
C GLU A 26 -8.60 17.32 24.71
N ILE A 27 -9.24 16.25 25.21
CA ILE A 27 -9.05 14.89 24.67
C ILE A 27 -9.60 14.79 23.23
N GLN A 28 -10.79 15.35 22.99
CA GLN A 28 -11.41 15.33 21.66
C GLN A 28 -10.62 16.17 20.64
N VAL A 29 -9.99 17.27 21.10
CA VAL A 29 -9.11 18.09 20.27
C VAL A 29 -7.82 17.34 19.95
N ASP A 30 -7.20 16.68 20.93
CA ASP A 30 -5.97 15.90 20.72
C ASP A 30 -6.20 14.71 19.76
N ASP A 31 -7.28 13.93 19.95
CA ASP A 31 -7.67 12.83 19.04
C ASP A 31 -7.84 13.31 17.58
N PHE A 32 -8.46 14.49 17.39
CA PHE A 32 -8.68 15.09 16.08
C PHE A 32 -7.39 15.66 15.46
N LEU A 33 -6.46 16.16 16.28
CA LEU A 33 -5.16 16.64 15.81
C LEU A 33 -4.26 15.48 15.39
N ASP A 34 -4.33 14.33 16.06
CA ASP A 34 -3.63 13.11 15.62
C ASP A 34 -4.14 12.64 14.23
N GLU A 35 -5.45 12.66 13.98
CA GLU A 35 -6.02 12.38 12.65
C GLU A 35 -5.53 13.39 11.59
N ILE A 36 -5.52 14.68 11.91
CA ILE A 36 -4.98 15.74 11.03
C ILE A 36 -3.49 15.52 10.74
N VAL A 37 -2.68 15.11 11.72
CA VAL A 37 -1.24 14.87 11.53
C VAL A 37 -0.99 13.69 10.59
N VAL A 38 -1.79 12.63 10.69
CA VAL A 38 -1.73 11.48 9.77
C VAL A 38 -2.09 11.89 8.34
N GLU A 39 -3.22 12.57 8.14
CA GLU A 39 -3.64 13.02 6.80
C GLU A 39 -2.72 14.11 6.22
N LEU A 40 -2.16 15.01 7.04
CA LEU A 40 -1.20 16.02 6.56
C LEU A 40 0.14 15.39 6.16
N ARG A 41 0.59 14.32 6.83
CA ARG A 41 1.75 13.52 6.39
C ARG A 41 1.47 12.79 5.08
N ARG A 42 0.28 12.19 4.94
CA ARG A 42 -0.18 11.53 3.71
C ARG A 42 -0.25 12.51 2.53
N LEU A 43 -0.89 13.67 2.71
CA LEU A 43 -1.00 14.70 1.67
C LEU A 43 0.36 15.26 1.26
N ASN A 44 1.30 15.42 2.19
CA ASN A 44 2.66 15.84 1.82
C ASN A 44 3.38 14.77 0.99
N ALA A 45 3.30 13.50 1.38
CA ALA A 45 3.85 12.40 0.57
C ALA A 45 3.19 12.31 -0.82
N GLU A 46 1.88 12.49 -0.92
CA GLU A 46 1.16 12.51 -2.21
C GLU A 46 1.57 13.72 -3.07
N ASN A 47 1.81 14.90 -2.48
CA ASN A 47 2.34 16.06 -3.20
C ASN A 47 3.79 15.86 -3.66
N GLU A 48 4.63 15.19 -2.87
CA GLU A 48 5.99 14.81 -3.25
C GLU A 48 5.96 13.81 -4.43
N ASP A 49 5.14 12.77 -4.35
CA ASP A 49 4.88 11.80 -5.41
C ASP A 49 4.36 12.45 -6.70
N LEU A 50 3.41 13.38 -6.60
CA LEU A 50 2.87 14.13 -7.75
C LEU A 50 3.92 15.06 -8.35
N THR A 51 4.77 15.68 -7.52
CA THR A 51 5.88 16.51 -7.99
C THR A 51 6.92 15.65 -8.73
N GLY A 52 7.27 14.48 -8.19
CA GLY A 52 8.12 13.49 -8.85
C GLY A 52 7.56 13.05 -10.20
N LYS A 53 6.28 12.66 -10.25
CA LYS A 53 5.57 12.30 -11.50
C LYS A 53 5.55 13.45 -12.51
N LEU A 54 5.43 14.71 -12.07
CA LEU A 54 5.49 15.88 -12.94
C LEU A 54 6.90 16.13 -13.47
N ASP A 55 7.94 15.96 -12.66
CA ASP A 55 9.33 16.13 -13.09
C ASP A 55 9.80 14.98 -13.98
N ASP A 56 9.35 13.75 -13.75
CA ASP A 56 9.52 12.62 -14.68
C ASP A 56 8.75 12.85 -15.99
N CYS A 57 7.54 13.45 -15.93
CA CYS A 57 6.80 13.83 -17.14
C CYS A 57 7.51 14.96 -17.92
N ARG A 58 8.11 15.95 -17.24
CA ARG A 58 8.92 17.02 -17.85
C ARG A 58 10.20 16.48 -18.48
N ARG A 59 10.88 15.57 -17.76
CA ARG A 59 12.13 14.91 -18.16
C ARG A 59 11.91 13.96 -19.34
N SER A 60 10.81 13.22 -19.37
CA SER A 60 10.41 12.38 -20.51
C SER A 60 9.84 13.15 -21.71
N LYS A 61 9.17 14.29 -21.50
CA LYS A 61 8.75 15.20 -22.59
C LYS A 61 9.87 16.12 -23.12
N GLY A 62 11.11 15.98 -22.64
CA GLY A 62 12.26 16.71 -23.17
C GLY A 62 12.22 18.22 -22.95
N VAL A 63 11.47 18.72 -21.97
CA VAL A 63 11.44 20.16 -21.62
C VAL A 63 12.55 20.49 -20.63
N ALA A 64 13.79 20.34 -21.10
CA ALA A 64 15.00 20.77 -20.40
C ALA A 64 15.90 21.52 -21.41
N GLY A 65 15.53 22.77 -21.73
CA GLY A 65 16.18 23.45 -22.87
C GLY A 65 15.78 24.90 -23.19
N ARG A 66 15.32 25.71 -22.23
CA ARG A 66 15.41 27.17 -22.34
C ARG A 66 15.36 27.79 -20.94
N GLY A 67 16.51 28.23 -20.43
CA GLY A 67 16.64 28.70 -19.06
C GLY A 67 16.25 30.16 -18.88
N ASP A 68 16.28 30.61 -17.62
CA ASP A 68 17.24 31.63 -17.22
C ASP A 68 17.70 31.37 -15.78
N ALA A 69 18.91 31.81 -15.42
CA ALA A 69 19.54 31.56 -14.13
C ALA A 69 20.55 32.65 -13.76
N ASP A 70 20.03 33.82 -13.36
CA ASP A 70 20.66 34.86 -12.54
C ASP A 70 19.47 35.67 -11.94
N VAL A 71 19.46 36.29 -10.76
CA VAL A 71 20.52 36.97 -9.99
C VAL A 71 20.32 36.77 -8.48
N THR A 72 21.41 36.92 -7.74
CA THR A 72 21.54 36.96 -6.27
C THR A 72 20.66 37.98 -5.51
N SER A 73 20.36 37.67 -4.24
CA SER A 73 19.85 38.63 -3.21
C SER A 73 20.91 39.69 -2.82
N PRO A 74 20.57 40.87 -2.23
CA PRO A 74 19.66 41.00 -1.07
C PRO A 74 18.77 42.29 -0.94
N ALA A 75 17.96 42.27 0.12
CA ALA A 75 16.98 43.25 0.67
C ALA A 75 17.14 44.78 0.48
N ALA A 76 15.99 45.47 0.21
CA ALA A 76 15.54 46.70 0.93
C ALA A 76 14.09 47.17 0.57
N ASN A 77 13.24 47.30 1.59
CA ASN A 77 12.06 48.18 1.80
C ASN A 77 11.20 48.81 0.64
N VAL A 78 9.89 48.45 0.62
CA VAL A 78 8.68 49.33 0.79
C VAL A 78 8.33 50.42 -0.28
N PRO A 79 7.04 50.60 -0.71
CA PRO A 79 5.88 49.68 -0.77
C PRO A 79 4.95 49.87 -2.03
N ALA A 80 3.77 49.22 -1.98
CA ALA A 80 2.48 49.59 -2.61
C ALA A 80 2.08 49.06 -4.01
N ALA A 81 0.75 48.97 -4.19
CA ALA A 81 -0.04 48.69 -5.40
C ALA A 81 -0.13 47.24 -5.94
N GLY A 82 -1.05 46.46 -5.34
CA GLY A 82 -2.25 46.02 -6.06
C GLY A 82 -2.20 44.80 -7.00
N SER A 83 -2.59 43.62 -6.49
CA SER A 83 -3.69 42.79 -7.03
C SER A 83 -3.81 41.48 -6.24
N ALA A 84 -4.83 41.38 -5.38
CA ALA A 84 -5.22 40.10 -4.77
C ALA A 84 -6.41 39.53 -5.55
N SER A 85 -6.25 38.34 -6.12
CA SER A 85 -7.36 37.60 -6.73
C SER A 85 -8.28 37.09 -5.62
N SER A 86 -9.56 37.47 -5.67
CA SER A 86 -10.53 37.20 -4.62
C SER A 86 -11.07 35.78 -4.67
N VAL A 87 -10.85 35.01 -3.61
CA VAL A 87 -11.65 33.82 -3.29
C VAL A 87 -13.04 34.29 -2.85
N PRO A 88 -14.15 33.82 -3.44
CA PRO A 88 -15.49 34.24 -3.04
C PRO A 88 -15.86 33.61 -1.69
N ALA A 89 -15.87 34.43 -0.64
CA ALA A 89 -16.37 34.05 0.68
C ALA A 89 -17.90 34.06 0.71
N LEU A 90 -18.47 33.07 1.40
CA LEU A 90 -19.92 32.96 1.65
C LEU A 90 -20.38 34.09 2.57
N THR A 91 -21.31 34.93 2.08
CA THR A 91 -22.04 35.89 2.92
C THR A 91 -23.39 35.29 3.37
N PRO A 92 -23.77 35.45 4.65
CA PRO A 92 -25.05 34.93 5.13
C PRO A 92 -26.21 35.82 4.65
N VAL A 93 -27.23 35.20 4.04
CA VAL A 93 -28.44 35.91 3.62
C VAL A 93 -29.31 36.21 4.85
N SER A 94 -29.56 37.49 5.09
CA SER A 94 -30.42 38.00 6.15
C SER A 94 -31.89 37.66 5.90
N LEU A 95 -32.65 37.35 6.96
CA LEU A 95 -34.11 37.20 6.89
C LEU A 95 -34.77 38.55 6.57
N GLY A 96 -35.32 38.69 5.37
CA GLY A 96 -36.28 39.73 5.01
C GLY A 96 -37.72 39.24 5.24
N LYS A 97 -38.57 40.07 5.87
CA LYS A 97 -39.96 39.73 6.20
C LYS A 97 -40.93 40.80 5.69
N GLY A 98 -41.95 40.36 4.94
CA GLY A 98 -43.01 41.21 4.37
C GLY A 98 -42.71 41.64 2.92
N ALA A 99 -43.70 41.73 2.01
CA ALA A 99 -45.13 41.44 2.16
C ALA A 99 -45.75 40.98 0.83
N SER A 100 -47.01 40.53 0.93
CA SER A 100 -47.94 40.15 -0.14
C SER A 100 -47.82 40.88 -1.48
N ASP A 101 -47.91 40.12 -2.57
CA ASP A 101 -48.97 40.34 -3.56
C ASP A 101 -49.41 39.02 -4.21
N THR A 102 -50.63 39.02 -4.75
CA THR A 102 -51.38 37.83 -5.18
C THR A 102 -51.05 37.38 -6.61
N ASP A 103 -50.78 36.09 -6.79
CA ASP A 103 -51.38 35.35 -7.91
C ASP A 103 -51.68 33.90 -7.51
N GLU A 104 -52.84 33.40 -7.92
CA GLU A 104 -53.46 32.16 -7.45
C GLU A 104 -53.41 31.09 -8.56
N THR A 105 -52.22 30.51 -8.78
CA THR A 105 -52.07 29.33 -9.66
C THR A 105 -51.50 28.14 -8.90
N THR A 106 -52.41 27.36 -8.32
CA THR A 106 -52.14 26.09 -7.62
C THR A 106 -51.65 25.01 -8.59
N ALA A 107 -50.39 25.10 -9.00
CA ALA A 107 -49.68 24.01 -9.68
C ALA A 107 -49.30 22.94 -8.64
N MET A 108 -50.20 21.97 -8.42
CA MET A 108 -49.87 20.81 -7.59
C MET A 108 -48.63 20.09 -8.14
N PRO A 109 -47.66 19.69 -7.31
CA PRO A 109 -46.55 18.88 -7.77
C PRO A 109 -47.11 17.55 -8.31
N ASN A 110 -46.76 17.21 -9.56
CA ASN A 110 -47.27 16.03 -10.23
C ASN A 110 -47.02 14.78 -9.36
N PRO A 111 -48.05 14.05 -8.91
CA PRO A 111 -47.91 13.01 -7.89
C PRO A 111 -46.89 11.92 -8.29
N LYS A 112 -46.79 11.62 -9.59
CA LYS A 112 -45.80 10.67 -10.13
C LYS A 112 -44.35 11.09 -9.90
N ALA A 113 -44.05 12.40 -9.94
CA ALA A 113 -42.69 12.90 -9.70
C ALA A 113 -42.32 12.80 -8.21
N VAL A 114 -43.29 13.02 -7.31
CA VAL A 114 -43.10 12.87 -5.86
C VAL A 114 -42.93 11.39 -5.47
N GLU A 115 -43.66 10.47 -6.12
CA GLU A 115 -43.48 9.03 -5.92
C GLU A 115 -42.15 8.52 -6.48
N ALA A 116 -41.71 8.99 -7.66
CA ALA A 116 -40.40 8.65 -8.21
C ALA A 116 -39.25 9.11 -7.28
N ALA A 117 -39.27 10.37 -6.83
CA ALA A 117 -38.26 10.89 -5.90
C ALA A 117 -38.27 10.13 -4.55
N ARG A 118 -39.43 9.67 -4.07
CA ARG A 118 -39.52 8.80 -2.88
C ARG A 118 -38.97 7.39 -3.12
N ALA A 119 -39.12 6.83 -4.32
CA ALA A 119 -38.53 5.55 -4.69
C ALA A 119 -36.99 5.63 -4.74
N GLU A 120 -36.44 6.68 -5.36
CA GLU A 120 -34.99 6.93 -5.39
C GLU A 120 -34.41 7.20 -3.99
N LEU A 121 -35.16 7.91 -3.13
CA LEU A 121 -34.78 8.09 -1.72
C LEU A 121 -34.77 6.74 -0.97
N ALA A 122 -35.76 5.87 -1.19
CA ALA A 122 -35.82 4.56 -0.57
C ALA A 122 -34.71 3.61 -1.09
N GLU A 123 -34.34 3.70 -2.37
CA GLU A 123 -33.25 2.91 -2.94
C GLU A 123 -31.89 3.39 -2.44
N SER A 124 -31.65 4.71 -2.40
CA SER A 124 -30.42 5.27 -1.82
C SER A 124 -30.29 4.97 -0.32
N GLN A 125 -31.39 5.00 0.44
CA GLN A 125 -31.41 4.54 1.84
C GLN A 125 -31.05 3.05 2.00
N ARG A 126 -31.50 2.18 1.09
CA ARG A 126 -31.11 0.76 1.08
C ARG A 126 -29.63 0.60 0.77
N ARG A 127 -29.13 1.22 -0.30
CA ARG A 127 -27.69 1.20 -0.65
C ARG A 127 -26.80 1.72 0.49
N LEU A 128 -27.25 2.75 1.23
CA LEU A 128 -26.56 3.22 2.43
C LEU A 128 -26.60 2.20 3.57
N ALA A 129 -27.74 1.54 3.81
CA ALA A 129 -27.85 0.49 4.82
C ALA A 129 -26.92 -0.71 4.50
N ASP A 130 -26.94 -1.18 3.25
CA ASP A 130 -26.11 -2.29 2.77
C ASP A 130 -24.61 -1.93 2.89
N ALA A 131 -24.21 -0.75 2.41
CA ALA A 131 -22.83 -0.26 2.56
C ALA A 131 -22.39 -0.13 4.04
N THR A 132 -23.27 0.30 4.95
CA THR A 132 -22.93 0.33 6.39
C THR A 132 -22.84 -1.07 7.02
N ALA A 133 -23.56 -2.06 6.49
CA ALA A 133 -23.43 -3.45 6.92
C ALA A 133 -22.10 -4.06 6.47
N GLU A 134 -21.71 -3.83 5.21
CA GLU A 134 -20.40 -4.23 4.66
C GLU A 134 -19.23 -3.57 5.39
N LEU A 135 -19.33 -2.26 5.70
CA LEU A 135 -18.30 -1.55 6.46
C LEU A 135 -18.16 -2.13 7.88
N LYS A 136 -19.26 -2.57 8.49
CA LYS A 136 -19.25 -3.23 9.81
C LYS A 136 -18.67 -4.65 9.76
N SER A 137 -18.94 -5.45 8.73
CA SER A 137 -18.31 -6.77 8.58
C SER A 137 -16.81 -6.63 8.31
N ALA A 138 -16.41 -5.73 7.41
CA ALA A 138 -15.00 -5.42 7.14
C ALA A 138 -14.26 -4.91 8.39
N GLN A 139 -14.90 -4.08 9.24
CA GLN A 139 -14.34 -3.69 10.53
C GLN A 139 -14.15 -4.88 11.48
N SER A 140 -15.08 -5.85 11.49
CA SER A 140 -14.94 -7.05 12.31
C SER A 140 -13.77 -7.93 11.84
N GLU A 141 -13.64 -8.18 10.53
CA GLU A 141 -12.52 -8.90 9.90
C GLU A 141 -11.18 -8.19 10.12
N LEU A 142 -11.16 -6.86 10.05
CA LEU A 142 -9.98 -6.06 10.34
C LEU A 142 -9.59 -6.09 11.82
N SER A 143 -10.53 -6.37 12.73
CA SER A 143 -10.23 -6.60 14.15
C SER A 143 -9.72 -8.01 14.45
N THR A 144 -10.27 -9.05 13.80
CA THR A 144 -9.76 -10.43 13.95
C THR A 144 -8.37 -10.60 13.35
N THR A 145 -8.12 -10.09 12.13
CA THR A 145 -6.79 -10.12 11.50
C THR A 145 -5.74 -9.34 12.31
N LYS A 146 -6.12 -8.21 12.94
CA LYS A 146 -5.24 -7.51 13.90
C LYS A 146 -4.92 -8.35 15.13
N GLN A 147 -5.88 -9.10 15.66
CA GLN A 147 -5.67 -10.02 16.78
C GLN A 147 -4.76 -11.19 16.40
N GLU A 148 -4.96 -11.79 15.21
CA GLU A 148 -4.11 -12.84 14.65
C GLU A 148 -2.67 -12.36 14.43
N LEU A 149 -2.49 -11.16 13.87
CA LEU A 149 -1.17 -10.52 13.72
C LEU A 149 -0.49 -10.29 15.07
N ALA A 150 -1.25 -9.91 16.11
CA ALA A 150 -0.71 -9.73 17.45
C ALA A 150 -0.26 -11.06 18.08
N SER A 151 -1.03 -12.14 17.92
CA SER A 151 -0.60 -13.48 18.35
C SER A 151 0.62 -13.98 17.58
N ALA A 152 0.67 -13.80 16.26
CA ALA A 152 1.81 -14.21 15.44
C ALA A 152 3.11 -13.47 15.83
N LYS A 153 3.02 -12.17 16.12
CA LYS A 153 4.16 -11.40 16.67
C LYS A 153 4.59 -11.91 18.05
N ALA A 154 3.64 -12.20 18.94
CA ALA A 154 3.95 -12.77 20.26
C ALA A 154 4.60 -14.16 20.19
N GLU A 155 4.28 -14.96 19.17
CA GLU A 155 4.98 -16.23 18.88
C GLU A 155 6.37 -15.99 18.28
N GLN A 156 6.52 -15.02 17.38
CA GLN A 156 7.82 -14.62 16.83
C GLN A 156 8.79 -14.15 17.94
N ASP A 157 8.32 -13.33 18.89
CA ASP A 157 9.11 -12.88 20.04
C ASP A 157 9.53 -14.04 20.96
N LYS A 158 8.66 -15.04 21.16
CA LYS A 158 9.00 -16.27 21.91
C LYS A 158 10.05 -17.10 21.17
N ALA A 159 9.90 -17.28 19.86
CA ALA A 159 10.86 -17.99 19.03
C ALA A 159 12.23 -17.31 19.00
N GLN A 160 12.27 -15.97 18.92
CA GLN A 160 13.52 -15.20 19.00
C GLN A 160 14.21 -15.36 20.36
N LYS A 161 13.47 -15.35 21.47
CA LYS A 161 14.03 -15.60 22.82
C LYS A 161 14.60 -17.01 22.94
N ALA A 162 13.83 -18.04 22.54
CA ALA A 162 14.31 -19.42 22.55
C ALA A 162 15.56 -19.62 21.67
N LEU A 163 15.67 -18.90 20.55
CA LEU A 163 16.84 -18.93 19.68
C LEU A 163 18.05 -18.23 20.31
N ALA A 164 17.85 -17.14 21.05
CA ALA A 164 18.90 -16.49 21.83
C ALA A 164 19.38 -17.36 23.01
N ASP A 165 18.46 -18.02 23.72
CA ASP A 165 18.78 -18.95 24.81
C ASP A 165 19.60 -20.14 24.30
N ALA A 166 19.18 -20.78 23.19
CA ALA A 166 19.91 -21.86 22.53
C ALA A 166 21.30 -21.41 22.01
N GLN A 167 21.45 -20.15 21.59
CA GLN A 167 22.76 -19.59 21.24
C GLN A 167 23.67 -19.42 22.46
N GLN A 168 23.15 -19.05 23.63
CA GLN A 168 23.92 -18.99 24.86
C GLN A 168 24.34 -20.38 25.35
N GLU A 169 23.47 -21.38 25.25
CA GLU A 169 23.82 -22.77 25.57
C GLU A 169 24.93 -23.30 24.64
N LEU A 170 24.85 -23.03 23.33
CA LEU A 170 25.91 -23.36 22.37
C LEU A 170 27.24 -22.62 22.65
N GLN A 171 27.20 -21.40 23.20
CA GLN A 171 28.41 -20.70 23.64
C GLN A 171 29.03 -21.38 24.87
N ARG A 172 28.23 -21.69 25.90
CA ARG A 172 28.71 -22.41 27.10
C ARG A 172 29.32 -23.77 26.75
N VAL A 173 28.64 -24.57 25.92
CA VAL A 173 29.17 -25.88 25.49
C VAL A 173 30.48 -25.72 24.70
N ARG A 174 30.64 -24.65 23.91
CA ARG A 174 31.92 -24.36 23.22
C ARG A 174 33.02 -23.92 24.19
N GLU A 175 32.69 -23.17 25.22
CA GLU A 175 33.63 -22.75 26.28
C GLU A 175 34.08 -23.97 27.10
N GLU A 176 33.16 -24.81 27.57
CA GLU A 176 33.44 -26.07 28.27
C GLU A 176 34.30 -27.02 27.42
N LEU A 177 34.02 -27.13 26.12
CA LEU A 177 34.79 -27.98 25.21
C LEU A 177 36.20 -27.40 24.93
N ALA A 178 36.35 -26.08 24.90
CA ALA A 178 37.65 -25.41 24.82
C ALA A 178 38.45 -25.55 26.13
N GLU A 179 37.80 -25.52 27.30
CA GLU A 179 38.44 -25.78 28.59
C GLU A 179 38.87 -27.24 28.72
N ALA A 180 38.03 -28.20 28.30
CA ALA A 180 38.39 -29.62 28.24
C ALA A 180 39.56 -29.88 27.28
N GLN A 181 39.61 -29.18 26.14
CA GLN A 181 40.76 -29.23 25.23
C GLN A 181 42.03 -28.66 25.88
N ARG A 182 41.94 -27.53 26.62
CA ARG A 182 43.07 -26.97 27.37
C ARG A 182 43.58 -27.91 28.47
N GLN A 183 42.67 -28.49 29.27
CA GLN A 183 43.05 -29.47 30.31
C GLN A 183 43.72 -30.72 29.71
N ASN A 184 43.27 -31.19 28.54
CA ASN A 184 43.93 -32.27 27.82
C ASN A 184 45.28 -31.85 27.23
N ALA A 185 45.40 -30.60 26.73
CA ALA A 185 46.67 -30.06 26.25
C ALA A 185 47.69 -29.88 27.38
N ASP A 186 47.30 -29.41 28.56
CA ASP A 186 48.16 -29.32 29.74
C ASP A 186 48.55 -30.71 30.27
N LYS A 187 47.65 -31.70 30.21
CA LYS A 187 47.99 -33.11 30.47
C LYS A 187 48.98 -33.70 29.46
N ALA A 188 48.95 -33.23 28.22
CA ALA A 188 49.90 -33.62 27.16
C ALA A 188 51.21 -32.81 27.18
N ALA A 189 51.20 -31.62 27.79
CA ALA A 189 52.34 -30.73 27.97
C ALA A 189 53.06 -30.90 29.32
N ALA A 190 52.52 -31.72 30.23
CA ALA A 190 53.29 -32.28 31.34
C ALA A 190 54.54 -32.97 30.76
N PRO A 191 55.76 -32.61 31.21
CA PRO A 191 56.98 -33.02 30.52
C PRO A 191 57.14 -34.53 30.54
N SER A 192 57.40 -35.10 29.37
CA SER A 192 57.84 -36.49 29.21
C SER A 192 59.09 -36.72 30.06
N ALA A 193 58.92 -37.34 31.23
CA ALA A 193 60.04 -37.71 32.09
C ALA A 193 60.97 -38.65 31.29
N PRO A 194 62.31 -38.44 31.33
CA PRO A 194 63.21 -39.20 30.47
C PRO A 194 63.17 -40.70 30.74
N VAL A 195 63.31 -41.49 29.69
CA VAL A 195 63.72 -42.90 29.79
C VAL A 195 65.14 -42.97 30.35
N GLU A 196 65.24 -43.12 31.67
CA GLU A 196 66.52 -43.25 32.37
C GLU A 196 67.03 -44.70 32.30
N GLN A 197 68.02 -44.90 31.43
CA GLN A 197 68.64 -46.18 31.14
C GLN A 197 69.72 -46.49 32.18
N ALA A 198 69.38 -47.22 33.25
CA ALA A 198 70.32 -47.60 34.31
C ALA A 198 71.14 -48.86 33.95
N SER A 199 72.47 -48.74 33.92
CA SER A 199 73.42 -49.86 33.76
C SER A 199 73.83 -50.50 35.09
N ALA A 200 74.54 -51.63 35.03
CA ALA A 200 74.67 -52.57 36.14
C ALA A 200 75.87 -52.38 37.12
N ALA A 201 75.65 -52.87 38.36
CA ALA A 201 76.60 -53.60 39.25
C ALA A 201 77.77 -52.84 39.94
N PRO A 202 78.41 -53.41 41.00
CA PRO A 202 77.87 -54.20 42.16
C PRO A 202 78.53 -53.87 43.54
N ALA A 203 77.93 -54.26 44.70
CA ALA A 203 78.70 -54.68 45.90
C ALA A 203 77.89 -55.27 47.10
N ALA A 204 78.27 -56.49 47.52
CA ALA A 204 78.40 -57.03 48.90
C ALA A 204 77.27 -57.02 49.98
N ALA A 205 76.94 -58.25 50.44
CA ALA A 205 76.78 -58.70 51.86
C ALA A 205 75.69 -58.08 52.78
N VAL A 206 74.98 -58.74 53.72
CA VAL A 206 74.69 -60.12 54.20
C VAL A 206 73.44 -60.00 55.14
N ALA A 207 72.70 -60.99 55.68
CA ALA A 207 72.75 -62.47 55.72
C ALA A 207 71.36 -63.05 56.09
N SER A 208 71.22 -64.40 56.08
CA SER A 208 70.37 -65.23 56.96
C SER A 208 68.88 -64.88 57.18
N ALA A 209 67.97 -65.67 56.59
CA ALA A 209 67.21 -66.72 57.33
C ALA A 209 66.19 -67.42 56.41
N ALA A 210 66.31 -68.74 56.21
CA ALA A 210 65.25 -69.57 55.64
C ALA A 210 64.38 -70.15 56.78
N PRO A 211 63.09 -70.42 56.53
CA PRO A 211 62.74 -71.79 56.16
C PRO A 211 61.80 -71.93 54.94
N SER A 212 61.78 -73.14 54.35
CA SER A 212 60.81 -73.64 53.35
C SER A 212 60.66 -72.88 52.03
N GLN A 213 61.63 -73.04 51.12
CA GLN A 213 61.55 -72.54 49.73
C GLN A 213 60.41 -73.17 48.91
N GLU A 214 59.95 -74.38 49.22
CA GLU A 214 58.85 -75.04 48.49
C GLU A 214 57.49 -74.35 48.70
N SER A 215 57.23 -73.77 49.89
CA SER A 215 55.98 -73.06 50.16
C SER A 215 55.93 -71.70 49.45
N ALA A 216 57.04 -70.95 49.46
CA ALA A 216 57.13 -69.68 48.75
C ALA A 216 57.01 -69.84 47.22
N ALA A 217 57.65 -70.85 46.64
CA ALA A 217 57.54 -71.15 45.21
C ALA A 217 56.10 -71.51 44.80
N GLY A 218 55.39 -72.29 45.62
CA GLY A 218 53.97 -72.59 45.41
C GLY A 218 53.07 -71.35 45.43
N VAL A 219 53.32 -70.41 46.36
CA VAL A 219 52.56 -69.15 46.43
C VAL A 219 52.88 -68.22 45.25
N ILE A 220 54.13 -68.15 44.79
CA ILE A 220 54.49 -67.37 43.59
C ILE A 220 53.86 -67.96 42.33
N ALA A 221 53.86 -69.29 42.17
CA ALA A 221 53.19 -69.95 41.05
C ALA A 221 51.66 -69.76 41.08
N LEU A 222 51.06 -69.77 42.27
CA LEU A 222 49.64 -69.44 42.45
C LEU A 222 49.35 -67.96 42.10
N ALA A 223 50.22 -67.03 42.53
CA ALA A 223 50.08 -65.61 42.25
C ALA A 223 50.25 -65.28 40.76
N GLN A 224 51.20 -65.92 40.07
CA GLN A 224 51.34 -65.83 38.61
C GLN A 224 50.10 -66.37 37.90
N ARG A 225 49.62 -67.56 38.29
CA ARG A 225 48.39 -68.13 37.71
C ARG A 225 47.16 -67.25 37.93
N LEU A 226 47.00 -66.66 39.12
CA LEU A 226 45.92 -65.72 39.43
C LEU A 226 46.06 -64.42 38.63
N HIS A 227 47.29 -63.96 38.41
CA HIS A 227 47.57 -62.79 37.57
C HIS A 227 47.22 -63.07 36.11
N ASP A 228 47.68 -64.18 35.53
CA ASP A 228 47.37 -64.60 34.16
C ASP A 228 45.85 -64.80 33.97
N GLU A 229 45.17 -65.32 34.99
CA GLU A 229 43.71 -65.45 35.03
C GLU A 229 43.01 -64.08 35.01
N HIS A 230 43.41 -63.14 35.86
CA HIS A 230 42.87 -61.78 35.85
C HIS A 230 43.24 -60.96 34.61
N VAL A 231 44.41 -61.18 34.01
CA VAL A 231 44.78 -60.56 32.72
C VAL A 231 43.86 -61.07 31.62
N ARG A 232 43.63 -62.39 31.53
CA ARG A 232 42.69 -63.01 30.59
C ARG A 232 41.24 -62.56 30.82
N GLU A 233 40.82 -62.37 32.06
CA GLU A 233 39.52 -61.77 32.39
C GLU A 233 39.44 -60.29 31.98
N GLY A 234 40.52 -59.53 32.18
CA GLY A 234 40.64 -58.14 31.72
C GLY A 234 40.59 -58.01 30.20
N GLU A 235 41.25 -58.91 29.47
CA GLU A 235 41.22 -58.94 28.00
C GLU A 235 39.83 -59.32 27.48
N THR A 236 39.19 -60.36 28.02
CA THR A 236 37.85 -60.77 27.58
C THR A 236 36.78 -59.73 27.93
N THR A 237 36.89 -59.03 29.07
CA THR A 237 35.99 -57.91 29.42
C THR A 237 36.24 -56.67 28.56
N ARG A 238 37.51 -56.33 28.27
CA ARG A 238 37.87 -55.25 27.32
C ARG A 238 37.28 -55.52 25.93
N ASP A 239 37.48 -56.72 25.38
CA ASP A 239 37.06 -57.04 24.02
C ASP A 239 35.53 -57.12 23.90
N ARG A 240 34.85 -57.56 24.97
CA ARG A 240 33.40 -57.43 25.10
C ARG A 240 32.94 -55.97 25.10
N LEU A 241 33.56 -55.10 25.90
CA LEU A 241 33.19 -53.68 25.95
C LEU A 241 33.47 -52.97 24.63
N ILE A 242 34.54 -53.31 23.91
CA ILE A 242 34.84 -52.77 22.58
C ILE A 242 33.77 -53.19 21.58
N THR A 243 33.39 -54.47 21.55
CA THR A 243 32.37 -54.97 20.61
C THR A 243 30.97 -54.42 20.92
N GLU A 244 30.61 -54.28 22.19
CA GLU A 244 29.36 -53.65 22.63
C GLU A 244 29.32 -52.14 22.30
N ALA A 245 30.43 -51.42 22.51
CA ALA A 245 30.55 -50.01 22.14
C ALA A 245 30.52 -49.79 20.62
N GLN A 246 31.13 -50.68 19.83
CA GLN A 246 31.07 -50.65 18.36
C GLN A 246 29.64 -50.87 17.86
N GLN A 247 28.94 -51.89 18.38
CA GLN A 247 27.53 -52.16 18.04
C GLN A 247 26.62 -50.98 18.39
N HIS A 248 26.80 -50.37 19.56
CA HIS A 248 26.04 -49.18 19.95
C HIS A 248 26.38 -47.97 19.05
N HIS A 249 27.65 -47.78 18.68
CA HIS A 249 28.08 -46.71 17.77
C HIS A 249 27.45 -46.85 16.38
N ASP A 250 27.52 -48.05 15.80
CA ASP A 250 26.92 -48.36 14.49
C ASP A 250 25.40 -48.20 14.52
N THR A 251 24.74 -48.61 15.62
CA THR A 251 23.30 -48.44 15.83
C THR A 251 22.93 -46.95 15.83
N VAL A 252 23.57 -46.13 16.68
CA VAL A 252 23.32 -44.68 16.77
C VAL A 252 23.61 -43.98 15.44
N ILE A 253 24.66 -44.35 14.71
CA ILE A 253 24.93 -43.82 13.36
C ILE A 253 23.80 -44.19 12.39
N SER A 254 23.33 -45.45 12.40
CA SER A 254 22.26 -45.89 11.50
C SER A 254 20.93 -45.17 11.78
N GLU A 255 20.57 -45.00 13.05
CA GLU A 255 19.38 -44.26 13.48
C GLU A 255 19.48 -42.77 13.12
N THR A 256 20.62 -42.14 13.43
CA THR A 256 20.86 -40.72 13.11
C THR A 256 20.85 -40.47 11.59
N ASN A 257 21.40 -41.40 10.80
CA ASN A 257 21.35 -41.32 9.35
C ASN A 257 19.91 -41.48 8.82
N SER A 258 19.15 -42.46 9.34
CA SER A 258 17.75 -42.66 8.96
C SER A 258 16.88 -41.42 9.26
N GLN A 259 17.02 -40.85 10.46
CA GLN A 259 16.33 -39.62 10.87
C GLN A 259 16.75 -38.42 10.00
N ARG A 260 18.03 -38.29 9.66
CA ARG A 260 18.51 -37.23 8.75
C ARG A 260 17.89 -37.37 7.36
N ASP A 261 17.87 -38.57 6.81
CA ASP A 261 17.35 -38.82 5.46
C ASP A 261 15.83 -38.64 5.41
N GLU A 262 15.11 -38.95 6.49
CA GLU A 262 13.68 -38.66 6.64
C GLU A 262 13.41 -37.15 6.78
N MET A 263 14.24 -36.43 7.53
CA MET A 263 14.16 -34.96 7.61
C MET A 263 14.44 -34.32 6.24
N ILE A 264 15.45 -34.79 5.50
CA ILE A 264 15.75 -34.32 4.13
C ILE A 264 14.57 -34.61 3.20
N ARG A 265 14.02 -35.84 3.20
CA ARG A 265 12.86 -36.20 2.37
C ARG A 265 11.64 -35.33 2.70
N SER A 266 11.30 -35.15 3.97
CA SER A 266 10.15 -34.31 4.36
C SER A 266 10.35 -32.82 4.07
N ALA A 267 11.59 -32.32 4.14
CA ALA A 267 11.92 -30.95 3.71
C ALA A 267 11.82 -30.79 2.19
N GLN A 268 12.28 -31.78 1.41
CA GLN A 268 12.14 -31.81 -0.05
C GLN A 268 10.68 -31.82 -0.48
N THR A 269 9.86 -32.74 0.05
CA THR A 269 8.42 -32.79 -0.26
C THR A 269 7.71 -31.47 0.04
N LYS A 270 7.99 -30.84 1.19
CA LYS A 270 7.43 -29.52 1.54
C LYS A 270 7.91 -28.40 0.62
N SER A 271 9.18 -28.45 0.19
CA SER A 271 9.72 -27.50 -0.79
C SER A 271 9.00 -27.62 -2.13
N ASP A 272 8.85 -28.84 -2.63
CA ASP A 272 8.19 -29.12 -3.92
C ASP A 272 6.70 -28.76 -3.88
N GLU A 273 6.01 -29.05 -2.76
CA GLU A 273 4.62 -28.64 -2.50
C GLU A 273 4.49 -27.11 -2.46
N LEU A 274 5.37 -26.40 -1.76
CA LEU A 274 5.37 -24.94 -1.70
C LEU A 274 5.61 -24.33 -3.08
N VAL A 275 6.60 -24.82 -3.84
CA VAL A 275 6.90 -24.37 -5.21
C VAL A 275 5.71 -24.61 -6.14
N SER A 276 5.11 -25.80 -6.11
CA SER A 276 3.91 -26.13 -6.87
C SER A 276 2.74 -25.20 -6.52
N SER A 277 2.47 -24.98 -5.23
CA SER A 277 1.40 -24.08 -4.78
C SER A 277 1.68 -22.61 -5.12
N ALA A 278 2.94 -22.20 -5.20
CA ALA A 278 3.33 -20.85 -5.59
C ALA A 278 3.17 -20.66 -7.10
N GLN A 279 3.57 -21.65 -7.91
CA GLN A 279 3.34 -21.67 -9.36
C GLN A 279 1.85 -21.64 -9.68
N GLN A 280 1.04 -22.48 -9.05
CA GLN A 280 -0.42 -22.49 -9.26
C GLN A 280 -1.06 -21.13 -8.95
N ARG A 281 -0.75 -20.50 -7.81
CA ARG A 281 -1.30 -19.17 -7.46
C ARG A 281 -0.78 -18.07 -8.38
N HIS A 282 0.47 -18.16 -8.84
CA HIS A 282 1.04 -17.22 -9.78
C HIS A 282 0.33 -17.28 -11.13
N ASP A 283 0.10 -18.49 -11.65
CA ASP A 283 -0.56 -18.69 -12.94
C ASP A 283 -2.05 -18.32 -12.86
N GLU A 284 -2.72 -18.61 -11.74
CA GLU A 284 -4.08 -18.14 -11.43
C GLU A 284 -4.15 -16.60 -11.44
N LEU A 285 -3.24 -15.90 -10.74
CA LEU A 285 -3.17 -14.44 -10.73
C LEU A 285 -2.86 -13.84 -12.11
N ILE A 286 -2.05 -14.50 -12.95
CA ILE A 286 -1.84 -14.08 -14.34
C ILE A 286 -3.15 -14.19 -15.12
N THR A 287 -3.82 -15.34 -15.10
CA THR A 287 -5.07 -15.52 -15.86
C THR A 287 -6.19 -14.59 -15.40
N GLU A 288 -6.30 -14.30 -14.09
CA GLU A 288 -7.24 -13.33 -13.55
C GLU A 288 -6.88 -11.88 -13.98
N GLY A 289 -5.58 -11.55 -13.97
CA GLY A 289 -5.05 -10.28 -14.44
C GLY A 289 -5.29 -10.05 -15.93
N GLU A 290 -5.06 -11.06 -16.76
CA GLU A 290 -5.33 -11.07 -18.20
C GLU A 290 -6.83 -10.89 -18.46
N HIS A 291 -7.71 -11.66 -17.81
CA HIS A 291 -9.16 -11.51 -17.96
C HIS A 291 -9.65 -10.11 -17.56
N LYS A 292 -9.19 -9.58 -16.42
CA LYS A 292 -9.52 -8.21 -15.97
C LYS A 292 -9.00 -7.16 -16.96
N HIS A 293 -7.81 -7.36 -17.53
CA HIS A 293 -7.26 -6.46 -18.54
C HIS A 293 -8.09 -6.49 -19.83
N GLU A 294 -8.42 -7.66 -20.36
CA GLU A 294 -9.27 -7.83 -21.54
C GLU A 294 -10.66 -7.22 -21.33
N GLU A 295 -11.26 -7.41 -20.16
CA GLU A 295 -12.55 -6.82 -19.82
C GLU A 295 -12.50 -5.27 -19.74
N LEU A 296 -11.45 -4.70 -19.14
CA LEU A 296 -11.25 -3.25 -19.10
C LEU A 296 -10.98 -2.66 -20.50
N VAL A 297 -10.23 -3.37 -21.35
CA VAL A 297 -10.00 -2.97 -22.75
C VAL A 297 -11.28 -3.06 -23.57
N ARG A 298 -12.07 -4.14 -23.41
CA ARG A 298 -13.37 -4.30 -24.07
C ARG A 298 -14.34 -3.19 -23.65
N THR A 299 -14.59 -3.02 -22.37
CA THR A 299 -15.53 -2.00 -21.85
C THR A 299 -15.06 -0.58 -22.18
N GLY A 300 -13.75 -0.30 -22.13
CA GLY A 300 -13.17 0.96 -22.55
C GLY A 300 -13.34 1.25 -24.05
N THR A 301 -13.10 0.26 -24.91
CA THR A 301 -13.29 0.41 -26.37
C THR A 301 -14.76 0.52 -26.76
N GLU A 302 -15.66 -0.27 -26.15
CA GLU A 302 -17.12 -0.17 -26.34
C GLU A 302 -17.64 1.21 -25.95
N ARG A 303 -17.25 1.73 -24.76
CA ARG A 303 -17.64 3.06 -24.30
C ARG A 303 -17.08 4.17 -25.20
N SER A 304 -15.84 4.03 -25.67
CA SER A 304 -15.25 4.97 -26.63
C SER A 304 -16.02 4.99 -27.95
N GLN A 305 -16.33 3.81 -28.51
CA GLN A 305 -17.14 3.67 -29.73
C GLN A 305 -18.59 4.18 -29.55
N GLN A 306 -19.16 4.06 -28.36
CA GLN A 306 -20.46 4.67 -28.04
C GLN A 306 -20.36 6.20 -28.03
N MET A 307 -19.39 6.78 -27.32
CA MET A 307 -19.21 8.24 -27.27
C MET A 307 -18.94 8.84 -28.65
N VAL A 308 -18.18 8.15 -29.51
CA VAL A 308 -17.97 8.57 -30.91
C VAL A 308 -19.29 8.57 -31.69
N ARG A 309 -20.08 7.48 -31.62
CA ARG A 309 -21.39 7.40 -32.28
C ARG A 309 -22.34 8.50 -31.80
N GLU A 310 -22.48 8.69 -30.49
CA GLU A 310 -23.31 9.76 -29.92
C GLU A 310 -22.83 11.16 -30.35
N ALA A 311 -21.52 11.39 -30.45
CA ALA A 311 -20.97 12.66 -30.91
C ALA A 311 -21.24 12.89 -32.41
N GLU A 312 -21.14 11.85 -33.24
CA GLU A 312 -21.47 11.90 -34.66
C GLU A 312 -22.97 12.12 -34.91
N GLU A 313 -23.84 11.44 -34.15
CA GLU A 313 -25.29 11.64 -34.17
C GLU A 313 -25.67 13.07 -33.77
N ARG A 314 -25.13 13.59 -32.66
CA ARG A 314 -25.36 14.99 -32.22
C ARG A 314 -24.86 15.99 -33.27
N LYS A 315 -23.67 15.78 -33.84
CA LYS A 315 -23.13 16.61 -34.92
C LYS A 315 -24.05 16.61 -36.14
N ASN A 316 -24.53 15.44 -36.57
CA ASN A 316 -25.43 15.32 -37.72
C ASN A 316 -26.79 15.98 -37.44
N SER A 317 -27.33 15.85 -36.22
CA SER A 317 -28.56 16.54 -35.79
C SER A 317 -28.41 18.06 -35.81
N ILE A 318 -27.33 18.60 -35.24
CA ILE A 318 -27.05 20.04 -35.22
C ILE A 318 -26.90 20.57 -36.65
N LEU A 319 -26.20 19.84 -37.53
CA LEU A 319 -26.07 20.23 -38.94
C LEU A 319 -27.42 20.19 -39.68
N ALA A 320 -28.31 19.23 -39.38
CA ALA A 320 -29.65 19.18 -39.96
C ALA A 320 -30.52 20.36 -39.50
N GLU A 321 -30.50 20.68 -38.21
CA GLU A 321 -31.20 21.81 -37.61
C GLU A 321 -30.70 23.15 -38.18
N LEU A 322 -29.38 23.36 -38.22
CA LEU A 322 -28.75 24.59 -38.71
C LEU A 322 -28.97 24.79 -40.23
N ASN A 323 -29.10 23.72 -41.00
CA ASN A 323 -29.53 23.78 -42.40
C ASN A 323 -31.02 24.17 -42.53
N SER A 324 -31.90 23.60 -41.68
CA SER A 324 -33.33 23.95 -41.64
C SER A 324 -33.54 25.43 -41.28
N GLU A 325 -32.82 25.95 -40.28
CA GLU A 325 -32.82 27.36 -39.92
C GLU A 325 -32.32 28.25 -41.07
N ARG A 326 -31.21 27.87 -41.72
CA ARG A 326 -30.66 28.60 -42.87
C ARG A 326 -31.65 28.63 -44.05
N ASP A 327 -32.33 27.53 -44.34
CA ASP A 327 -33.32 27.47 -45.43
C ASP A 327 -34.58 28.28 -45.07
N ARG A 328 -34.99 28.28 -43.80
CA ARG A 328 -36.06 29.15 -43.30
C ARG A 328 -35.71 30.63 -43.43
N VAL A 329 -34.54 31.06 -42.94
CA VAL A 329 -34.08 32.46 -43.04
C VAL A 329 -33.95 32.89 -44.51
N THR A 330 -33.53 31.98 -45.39
CA THR A 330 -33.49 32.24 -46.85
C THR A 330 -34.89 32.49 -47.40
N SER A 331 -35.88 31.65 -47.05
CA SER A 331 -37.28 31.84 -47.44
C SER A 331 -37.87 33.14 -46.91
N ASP A 332 -37.60 33.49 -45.65
CA ASP A 332 -38.07 34.75 -45.04
C ASP A 332 -37.45 35.98 -45.75
N ILE A 333 -36.18 35.91 -46.16
CA ILE A 333 -35.51 36.96 -46.96
C ILE A 333 -36.20 37.12 -48.34
N ASP A 334 -36.50 36.03 -49.03
CA ASP A 334 -37.11 36.10 -50.37
C ASP A 334 -38.58 36.57 -50.30
N GLN A 335 -39.31 36.21 -49.25
CA GLN A 335 -40.64 36.77 -48.96
C GLN A 335 -40.58 38.29 -48.69
N LEU A 336 -39.62 38.76 -47.90
CA LEU A 336 -39.43 40.19 -47.63
C LEU A 336 -39.04 40.97 -48.90
N ARG A 337 -38.21 40.39 -49.78
CA ARG A 337 -37.87 40.98 -51.09
C ARG A 337 -39.08 41.06 -52.03
N ALA A 338 -39.91 40.01 -52.07
CA ALA A 338 -41.14 40.03 -52.84
C ALA A 338 -42.10 41.13 -52.33
N PHE A 339 -42.27 41.23 -51.00
CA PHE A 339 -43.06 42.29 -50.37
C PHE A 339 -42.51 43.69 -50.66
N GLU A 340 -41.20 43.90 -50.63
CA GLU A 340 -40.55 45.16 -51.00
C GLU A 340 -40.82 45.53 -52.47
N GLY A 341 -40.73 44.56 -53.38
CA GLY A 341 -41.03 44.74 -54.81
C GLY A 341 -42.49 45.12 -55.06
N ASP A 342 -43.43 44.41 -54.42
CA ASP A 342 -44.86 44.70 -54.46
C ASP A 342 -45.18 46.07 -53.87
N TYR A 343 -44.59 46.42 -52.73
CA TYR A 343 -44.78 47.71 -52.07
C TYR A 343 -44.25 48.86 -52.94
N ARG A 344 -43.06 48.72 -53.53
CA ARG A 344 -42.51 49.71 -54.48
C ARG A 344 -43.40 49.87 -55.72
N THR A 345 -43.96 48.78 -56.23
CA THR A 345 -44.88 48.81 -57.38
C THR A 345 -46.18 49.53 -57.03
N LYS A 346 -46.78 49.22 -55.87
CA LYS A 346 -47.97 49.91 -55.35
C LYS A 346 -47.71 51.39 -55.10
N LEU A 347 -46.58 51.74 -54.48
CA LEU A 347 -46.20 53.13 -54.21
C LEU A 347 -45.96 53.92 -55.51
N ARG A 348 -45.28 53.32 -56.49
CA ARG A 348 -45.10 53.94 -57.82
C ARG A 348 -46.46 54.22 -58.48
N GLY A 349 -47.34 53.22 -58.56
CA GLY A 349 -48.67 53.37 -59.16
C GLY A 349 -49.54 54.40 -58.42
N TYR A 350 -49.42 54.50 -57.09
CA TYR A 350 -50.08 55.55 -56.30
C TYR A 350 -49.57 56.95 -56.65
N ILE A 351 -48.25 57.14 -56.75
CA ILE A 351 -47.64 58.43 -57.12
C ILE A 351 -47.99 58.80 -58.57
N GLU A 352 -47.92 57.86 -59.52
CA GLU A 352 -48.32 58.07 -60.92
C GLU A 352 -49.82 58.41 -61.04
N GLY A 353 -50.68 57.77 -60.24
CA GLY A 353 -52.11 58.10 -60.13
C GLY A 353 -52.34 59.52 -59.60
N HIS A 354 -51.59 59.95 -58.58
CA HIS A 354 -51.67 61.31 -58.06
C HIS A 354 -51.13 62.37 -59.05
N LEU A 355 -50.07 62.05 -59.81
CA LEU A 355 -49.53 62.94 -60.85
C LEU A 355 -50.53 63.12 -62.01
N THR A 356 -51.13 62.03 -62.49
CA THR A 356 -52.14 62.12 -63.57
C THR A 356 -53.40 62.88 -63.13
N GLN A 357 -53.83 62.74 -61.87
CA GLN A 357 -54.89 63.59 -61.30
C GLN A 357 -54.50 65.07 -61.28
N LEU A 358 -53.27 65.40 -60.88
CA LEU A 358 -52.78 66.79 -60.89
C LEU A 358 -52.75 67.36 -62.32
N ASP A 359 -52.23 66.62 -63.30
CA ASP A 359 -52.21 67.02 -64.70
C ASP A 359 -53.63 67.28 -65.24
N HIS A 360 -54.60 66.41 -64.93
CA HIS A 360 -56.00 66.63 -65.30
C HIS A 360 -56.58 67.90 -64.66
N THR A 361 -56.33 68.16 -63.38
CA THR A 361 -56.80 69.41 -62.74
C THR A 361 -56.12 70.67 -63.29
N ALA A 362 -54.86 70.56 -63.74
CA ALA A 362 -54.14 71.67 -64.37
C ALA A 362 -54.65 71.99 -65.79
N VAL A 363 -55.07 70.98 -66.55
CA VAL A 363 -55.69 71.15 -67.87
C VAL A 363 -57.05 71.83 -67.77
N ASP A 364 -57.90 71.42 -66.82
CA ASP A 364 -59.25 72.00 -66.66
C ASP A 364 -59.18 73.48 -66.22
N GLY A 365 -58.23 73.82 -65.34
CA GLY A 365 -57.94 75.20 -64.91
C GLY A 365 -57.37 76.11 -66.01
N GLY A 366 -56.92 75.57 -67.15
CA GLY A 366 -56.41 76.34 -68.28
C GLY A 366 -57.49 76.90 -69.22
N SER A 367 -58.76 76.51 -69.04
CA SER A 367 -59.87 76.77 -69.98
C SER A 367 -60.67 78.05 -69.72
N HIS A 368 -60.25 78.88 -68.75
CA HIS A 368 -60.91 80.16 -68.43
C HIS A 368 -60.03 81.36 -68.81
N LYS A 369 -59.98 81.64 -70.13
CA LYS A 369 -59.41 82.89 -70.64
C LYS A 369 -59.98 83.30 -72.00
N ASP A 370 -61.15 83.92 -71.96
CA ASP A 370 -61.62 84.99 -72.87
C ASP A 370 -62.59 85.89 -72.06
#